data_AF-A0A925LTB8-F1
#
_entry.id   AF-A0A925LTB8-F1
#
_cell.length_a   1.000
_cell.length_b   1.000
_cell.length_c   1.000
_cell.angle_alpha   90.00
_cell.angle_beta   90.00
_cell.angle_gamma   90.00
#
_symmetry.space_group_name_H-M   'P 1'
#
loop_
_entity.id
_entity.type
_entity.pdbx_description
1 polymer ?
#
loop_
_entity_poly.entity_id
_entity_poly.type
_entity_poly.pdbx_seq_one_letter_code
_entity_poly.pdbx_strand_id
1 'polypeptide(L)'
;MNILNALKNDENGFVVSAELVLVGTILVLGMIVGLTELSYGVNEELEDLGSGIGAINQTYYYTLASGRKGEVVGSTNLDFQDECDNAMDITCNTPARGEKVSY
;
A
#
# COMPACT_ATOMS: atom_id res chain seq x y z
N MET A 1 20.17 -63.64 10.79
CA MET A 1 18.81 -63.22 11.21
C MET A 1 18.94 -61.88 11.92
N ASN A 2 18.98 -60.76 11.20
CA ASN A 2 19.08 -59.44 11.83
C ASN A 2 18.38 -58.29 11.09
N ILE A 3 17.72 -58.55 9.95
CA ILE A 3 16.94 -57.52 9.24
C ILE A 3 15.75 -57.05 10.08
N LEU A 4 15.05 -57.97 10.77
CA LEU A 4 13.94 -57.61 11.67
C LEU A 4 14.41 -56.80 12.89
N ASN A 5 15.61 -57.06 13.40
CA ASN A 5 16.20 -56.27 14.49
C ASN A 5 16.71 -54.91 13.99
N ALA A 6 17.23 -54.84 12.76
CA ALA A 6 17.65 -53.59 12.14
C ALA A 6 16.44 -52.68 11.90
N LEU A 7 15.34 -53.18 11.33
CA LEU A 7 14.10 -52.42 11.10
C LEU A 7 13.42 -51.98 12.40
N LYS A 8 13.51 -52.78 13.47
CA LYS A 8 12.93 -52.43 14.79
C LYS A 8 13.72 -51.32 15.49
N ASN A 9 15.03 -51.22 15.24
CA ASN A 9 15.91 -50.20 15.80
C ASN A 9 16.18 -49.05 14.81
N ASP A 10 15.47 -49.02 13.67
CA ASP A 10 15.64 -47.99 12.66
C ASP A 10 14.74 -46.79 12.98
N GLU A 11 15.27 -45.86 13.78
CA GLU A 11 14.62 -44.58 14.09
C GLU A 11 14.80 -43.53 12.97
N ASN A 12 15.57 -43.83 11.92
CA ASN A 12 15.82 -42.89 10.82
C ASN A 12 14.62 -42.67 9.90
N GLY A 13 13.51 -43.40 10.09
CA GLY A 13 12.24 -43.20 9.39
C GLY A 13 11.27 -42.23 10.07
N PHE A 14 11.55 -41.78 11.31
CA PHE A 14 10.61 -40.97 12.10
C PHE A 14 10.55 -39.49 11.67
N VAL A 15 11.44 -39.04 10.77
CA VAL A 15 11.52 -37.63 10.33
C VAL A 15 10.33 -37.20 9.45
N VAL A 16 9.53 -38.15 8.94
CA VAL A 16 8.24 -37.86 8.28
C VAL A 16 7.08 -38.19 9.24
N SER A 17 7.15 -37.71 10.49
CA SER A 17 6.04 -37.80 11.44
C SER A 17 4.91 -36.84 11.04
N ALA A 18 3.66 -37.20 11.38
CA ALA A 18 2.50 -36.31 11.29
C ALA A 18 2.70 -35.00 12.08
N GLU A 19 3.53 -35.02 13.11
CA GLU A 19 3.85 -33.84 13.93
C GLU A 19 4.67 -32.80 13.16
N LEU A 20 5.63 -33.22 12.31
CA LEU A 20 6.42 -32.29 11.51
C LEU A 20 5.56 -31.63 10.42
N VAL A 21 4.60 -32.38 9.86
CA VAL A 21 3.59 -31.84 8.94
C VAL A 21 2.67 -30.85 9.65
N LEU A 22 2.23 -31.14 10.87
CA LEU A 22 1.41 -30.23 11.66
C LEU A 22 2.16 -28.91 11.95
N VAL A 23 3.42 -28.98 12.39
CA VAL A 23 4.25 -27.77 12.64
C VAL A 23 4.48 -27.00 11.34
N GLY A 24 4.81 -27.68 10.24
CA GLY A 24 5.04 -27.06 8.94
C GLY A 24 3.81 -26.31 8.42
N THR A 25 2.61 -26.88 8.57
CA THR A 25 1.36 -26.22 8.14
C THR A 25 1.05 -24.99 8.99
N ILE A 26 1.25 -25.03 10.31
CA ILE A 26 1.07 -23.86 11.19
C ILE A 26 2.06 -22.76 10.81
N LEU A 27 3.32 -23.10 10.54
CA LEU A 27 4.32 -22.11 10.12
C LEU A 27 3.97 -21.44 8.79
N VAL A 28 3.52 -22.21 7.79
CA VAL A 28 3.12 -21.65 6.49
C VAL A 28 1.89 -20.74 6.66
N LEU A 29 0.88 -21.15 7.43
CA LEU A 29 -0.29 -20.32 7.69
C LEU A 29 0.08 -19.03 8.44
N GLY A 30 0.93 -19.13 9.47
CA GLY A 30 1.42 -17.97 10.21
C GLY A 30 2.22 -17.00 9.33
N MET A 31 3.04 -17.53 8.41
CA MET A 31 3.79 -16.71 7.46
C MET A 31 2.87 -16.02 6.45
N ILE A 32 1.85 -16.71 5.94
CA ILE A 32 0.88 -16.12 5.00
C ILE A 32 0.17 -14.95 5.68
N VAL A 33 -0.41 -15.16 6.86
CA VAL A 33 -1.10 -14.10 7.60
C VAL A 33 -0.13 -12.97 7.97
N GLY A 34 1.07 -13.29 8.43
CA GLY A 34 2.08 -12.28 8.77
C GLY A 34 2.48 -11.41 7.57
N LEU A 35 2.64 -12.03 6.39
CA LEU A 35 3.00 -11.32 5.16
C LEU A 35 1.83 -10.50 4.61
N THR A 36 0.60 -10.97 4.73
CA THR A 36 -0.58 -10.19 4.32
C THR A 36 -0.73 -8.94 5.16
N GLU A 37 -0.62 -9.03 6.48
CA GLU A 37 -0.71 -7.87 7.37
C GLU A 37 0.45 -6.89 7.14
N LEU A 38 1.65 -7.39 6.90
CA LEU A 38 2.79 -6.54 6.53
C LEU A 38 2.51 -5.78 5.22
N SER A 39 1.94 -6.45 4.22
CA SER A 39 1.61 -5.83 2.95
C SER A 39 0.54 -4.75 3.10
N TYR A 40 -0.50 -5.01 3.91
CA TYR A 40 -1.53 -4.01 4.19
C TYR A 40 -0.93 -2.82 4.95
N GLY A 41 -0.21 -3.06 6.04
CA GLY A 41 0.40 -1.97 6.82
C GLY A 41 1.35 -1.09 6.00
N VAL A 42 2.19 -1.67 5.14
CA VAL A 42 3.06 -0.87 4.26
C VAL A 42 2.26 -0.02 3.29
N ASN A 43 1.19 -0.57 2.72
CA ASN A 43 0.35 0.16 1.78
C ASN A 43 -0.40 1.32 2.45
N GLU A 44 -0.96 1.11 3.64
CA GLU A 44 -1.64 2.17 4.40
C GLU A 44 -0.67 3.30 4.80
N GLU A 45 0.54 2.98 5.27
CA GLU A 45 1.52 4.02 5.63
C GLU A 45 2.03 4.81 4.40
N LEU A 46 2.13 4.16 3.24
CA LEU A 46 2.46 4.84 1.99
C LEU A 46 1.31 5.71 1.48
N GLU A 47 0.07 5.30 1.74
CA GLU A 47 -1.14 6.08 1.44
C GLU A 47 -1.20 7.33 2.32
N ASP A 48 -0.98 7.19 3.63
CA ASP A 48 -0.90 8.32 4.56
C ASP A 48 0.23 9.29 4.18
N LEU A 49 1.39 8.77 3.77
CA LEU A 49 2.49 9.58 3.22
C LEU A 49 2.06 10.33 1.95
N GLY A 50 1.39 9.65 1.03
CA GLY A 50 0.91 10.20 -0.23
C GLY A 50 -0.11 11.31 0.00
N SER A 51 -1.12 11.05 0.82
CA SER A 51 -2.15 12.02 1.23
C SER A 51 -1.52 13.23 1.94
N GLY A 52 -0.54 13.01 2.81
CA GLY A 52 0.18 14.09 3.49
C GLY A 52 0.95 15.01 2.52
N ILE A 53 1.54 14.46 1.47
CA ILE A 53 2.21 15.25 0.42
C ILE A 53 1.18 15.97 -0.46
N GLY A 54 0.08 15.30 -0.84
CA GLY A 54 -1.01 15.88 -1.62
C GLY A 54 -1.76 17.00 -0.89
N ALA A 55 -1.87 16.91 0.44
CA ALA A 55 -2.49 17.95 1.27
C ALA A 55 -1.67 19.25 1.34
N ILE A 56 -0.44 19.26 0.83
CA ILE A 56 0.34 20.50 0.68
C ILE A 56 -0.31 21.32 -0.42
N ASN A 57 -0.83 22.49 -0.06
CA ASN A 57 -1.45 23.39 -1.03
C ASN A 57 -0.45 23.86 -2.10
N GLN A 58 -0.61 23.41 -3.35
CA GLN A 58 0.23 23.81 -4.50
C GLN A 58 -0.37 24.99 -5.30
N THR A 59 -1.33 25.71 -4.72
CA THR A 59 -1.93 26.91 -5.32
C THR A 59 -0.93 28.05 -5.39
N TYR A 60 -0.81 28.68 -6.56
CA TYR A 60 -0.08 29.93 -6.72
C TYR A 60 -0.85 30.93 -7.59
N TYR A 61 -0.72 32.21 -7.27
CA TYR A 61 -1.24 33.30 -8.07
C TYR A 61 -0.26 34.46 -8.08
N TYR A 62 0.15 34.90 -9.27
CA TYR A 62 0.90 36.14 -9.43
C TYR A 62 0.18 37.06 -10.40
N THR A 63 0.03 38.33 -10.00
CA THR A 63 -0.53 39.39 -10.83
C THR A 63 0.57 40.37 -11.22
N LEU A 64 0.47 40.95 -12.41
CA LEU A 64 1.45 41.86 -12.98
C LEU A 64 0.81 43.21 -13.25
N ALA A 65 1.62 44.22 -13.57
CA ALA A 65 1.15 45.58 -13.74
C ALA A 65 0.03 45.66 -14.81
N SER A 66 -1.08 46.29 -14.44
CA SER A 66 -2.21 46.56 -15.34
C SER A 66 -2.52 48.06 -15.37
N GLY A 67 -2.73 48.62 -16.56
CA GLY A 67 -2.98 50.03 -16.77
C GLY A 67 -3.82 50.32 -18.01
N ARG A 68 -4.25 51.57 -18.18
CA ARG A 68 -5.22 52.00 -19.20
C ARG A 68 -4.86 51.71 -20.67
N LYS A 69 -3.58 51.48 -20.99
CA LYS A 69 -3.08 51.24 -22.36
C LYS A 69 -2.22 49.98 -22.49
N GLY A 70 -2.20 49.14 -21.46
CA GLY A 70 -1.37 47.94 -21.46
C GLY A 70 -1.64 47.11 -20.22
N GLU A 71 -1.77 45.81 -20.43
CA GLU A 71 -1.99 44.82 -19.40
C GLU A 71 -0.91 43.75 -19.54
N VAL A 72 -0.30 43.39 -18.41
CA VAL A 72 0.58 42.24 -18.33
C VAL A 72 -0.19 41.12 -17.63
N VAL A 73 -0.34 39.99 -18.29
CA VAL A 73 -1.11 38.85 -17.78
C VAL A 73 -0.22 38.00 -16.87
N GLY A 74 -0.71 37.75 -15.66
CA GLY A 74 -0.06 36.88 -14.69
C GLY A 74 -0.35 35.39 -14.91
N SER A 75 -0.03 34.56 -13.91
CA SER A 75 -0.33 33.12 -13.90
C SER A 75 -1.10 32.79 -12.63
N THR A 76 -1.96 31.80 -12.76
CA THR A 76 -2.63 31.15 -11.65
C THR A 76 -2.56 29.64 -11.83
N ASN A 77 -2.30 28.92 -10.74
CA ASN A 77 -2.62 27.51 -10.61
C ASN A 77 -3.44 27.37 -9.33
N LEU A 78 -4.62 26.79 -9.43
CA LEU A 78 -5.47 26.49 -8.29
C LEU A 78 -5.45 24.98 -8.14
N ASP A 79 -4.98 24.51 -7.01
CA ASP A 79 -4.90 23.08 -6.69
C ASP A 79 -6.15 22.72 -5.88
N PHE A 80 -7.05 21.96 -6.51
CA PHE A 80 -8.29 21.50 -5.89
C PHE A 80 -8.32 19.99 -5.79
N GLN A 81 -9.05 19.51 -4.79
CA GLN A 81 -9.23 18.09 -4.57
C GLN A 81 -9.86 17.38 -5.79
N ASP A 82 -9.21 16.30 -6.24
CA ASP A 82 -9.70 15.39 -7.26
C ASP A 82 -9.95 13.97 -6.73
N GLU A 83 -9.86 12.96 -7.59
CA GLU A 83 -10.08 11.56 -7.23
C GLU A 83 -8.82 10.95 -6.60
N CYS A 84 -8.96 10.30 -5.45
CA CYS A 84 -7.85 9.74 -4.65
C CYS A 84 -6.95 10.75 -3.93
N ASP A 85 -7.41 11.99 -3.76
CA ASP A 85 -6.78 12.99 -2.89
C ASP A 85 -7.22 12.90 -1.42
N ASN A 86 -8.23 12.08 -1.10
CA ASN A 86 -8.68 11.87 0.28
C ASN A 86 -7.83 10.81 0.99
N ALA A 87 -7.80 10.87 2.31
CA ALA A 87 -7.25 9.79 3.13
C ALA A 87 -8.12 8.52 3.04
N MET A 88 -7.48 7.37 3.16
CA MET A 88 -8.05 6.02 3.07
C MET A 88 -8.68 5.70 1.70
N ASP A 89 -8.12 6.24 0.61
CA ASP A 89 -8.62 6.02 -0.78
C ASP A 89 -7.52 5.48 -1.71
N ILE A 90 -6.79 4.45 -1.25
CA ILE A 90 -5.68 3.85 -2.02
C ILE A 90 -6.10 3.26 -3.38
N THR A 91 -7.40 2.96 -3.53
CA THR A 91 -7.97 2.44 -4.77
C THR A 91 -9.00 3.42 -5.32
N CYS A 92 -8.68 4.03 -6.45
CA CYS A 92 -9.59 4.88 -7.23
C CYS A 92 -10.70 4.04 -7.85
N ASN A 93 -11.68 3.68 -7.03
CA ASN A 93 -12.82 2.84 -7.40
C ASN A 93 -13.94 3.65 -8.04
N THR A 94 -13.77 4.96 -8.19
CA THR A 94 -14.71 5.81 -8.90
C THR A 94 -14.28 6.01 -10.36
N PRO A 95 -15.18 6.46 -11.24
CA PRO A 95 -14.79 6.87 -12.57
C PRO A 95 -13.96 8.15 -12.50
N ALA A 96 -12.90 8.21 -13.31
CA ALA A 96 -12.04 9.39 -13.50
C ALA A 96 -12.82 10.71 -13.41
N ARG A 97 -12.57 11.47 -12.34
CA ARG A 97 -13.16 12.80 -12.12
C ARG A 97 -12.07 13.86 -12.12
N GLY A 98 -12.28 14.92 -12.90
CA GLY A 98 -11.42 16.10 -12.83
C GLY A 98 -11.64 16.90 -11.55
N GLU A 99 -10.68 17.77 -11.25
CA GLU A 99 -10.67 18.67 -10.09
C GLU A 99 -12.02 19.37 -9.87
N LYS A 100 -12.50 19.30 -8.63
CA LYS A 100 -13.75 19.97 -8.23
C LYS A 100 -13.45 21.34 -7.66
N VAL A 101 -13.77 22.38 -8.43
CA VAL A 101 -13.83 23.75 -7.92
C VAL A 101 -14.93 23.81 -6.85
N SER A 102 -14.55 23.90 -5.58
CA SER A 102 -15.49 24.13 -4.49
C SER A 102 -15.92 25.60 -4.52
N TYR A 103 -17.18 25.85 -4.90
CA TYR A 103 -17.83 27.16 -4.82
C TYR A 103 -18.45 27.37 -3.43
#